data_AF-D4ZKW7-F1
#
_entry.id   AF-D4ZKW7-F1
#
_cell.length_a   1.000
_cell.length_b   1.000
_cell.length_c   1.000
_cell.angle_alpha   90.00
_cell.angle_beta   90.00
_cell.angle_gamma   90.00
#
_symmetry.space_group_name_H-M   'P 1'
#
loop_
_entity.id
_entity.type
_entity.pdbx_description
1 polymer ?
#
loop_
_entity_poly.entity_id
_entity_poly.type
_entity_poly.pdbx_seq_one_letter_code
_entity_poly.pdbx_strand_id
1 'polypeptide(L)'
;MAANLRTGAACVESEWDTGVIRITAEAGESVIIQVSSVMAEGMSFIPILANGTQSDVYLVQNGFLDISIGGELTLQKTLGLSLYTISYMVEVNYQ
;
A
#
# COMPACT_ATOMS: atom_id res chain seq x y z
N MET A 1 -34.97 -20.47 18.44
CA MET A 1 -33.52 -20.18 18.50
C MET A 1 -33.13 -19.59 17.16
N ALA A 2 -32.86 -18.28 17.10
CA ALA A 2 -32.50 -17.60 15.85
C ALA A 2 -30.99 -17.75 15.62
N ALA A 3 -30.62 -18.35 14.50
CA ALA A 3 -29.23 -18.48 14.07
C ALA A 3 -28.74 -17.12 13.55
N ASN A 4 -27.87 -16.45 14.31
CA ASN A 4 -27.11 -15.30 13.83
C ASN A 4 -25.93 -15.82 12.99
N LEU A 5 -26.16 -16.15 11.72
CA LEU A 5 -25.06 -16.21 10.75
C LEU A 5 -24.78 -14.78 10.27
N ARG A 6 -23.80 -14.12 10.90
CA ARG A 6 -23.19 -12.93 10.31
C ARG A 6 -22.13 -13.39 9.32
N THR A 7 -22.54 -13.70 8.10
CA THR A 7 -21.62 -13.82 6.96
C THR A 7 -21.53 -12.46 6.28
N GLY A 8 -20.36 -11.83 6.35
CA GLY A 8 -20.03 -10.65 5.56
C GLY A 8 -18.73 -10.92 4.83
N ALA A 9 -18.81 -11.35 3.58
CA ALA A 9 -17.69 -11.26 2.66
C ALA A 9 -17.62 -9.79 2.20
N ALA A 10 -17.15 -8.91 3.08
CA ALA A 10 -16.73 -7.59 2.67
C ALA A 10 -15.27 -7.70 2.22
N CYS A 11 -15.04 -8.31 1.06
CA CYS A 11 -13.86 -7.96 0.30
C CYS A 11 -14.06 -6.49 -0.05
N VAL A 12 -13.34 -5.59 0.62
CA VAL A 12 -13.19 -4.23 0.15
C VAL A 12 -12.34 -4.31 -1.11
N GLU A 13 -12.98 -4.65 -2.22
CA GLU A 13 -12.40 -4.41 -3.54
C GLU A 13 -12.69 -2.96 -3.85
N SER A 14 -11.73 -2.10 -3.52
CA SER A 14 -11.75 -0.77 -4.06
C SER A 14 -11.02 -0.81 -5.39
N GLU A 15 -11.64 -0.29 -6.45
CA GLU A 15 -10.97 0.09 -7.72
C GLU A 15 -10.00 1.27 -7.47
N TRP A 16 -9.25 1.26 -6.37
CA TRP A 16 -8.24 2.27 -6.12
C TRP A 16 -7.09 1.93 -7.06
N ASP A 17 -7.06 2.67 -8.15
CA ASP A 17 -5.89 2.85 -8.99
C ASP A 17 -4.67 2.86 -8.07
N THR A 18 -3.77 1.89 -8.23
CA THR A 18 -2.55 1.81 -7.42
C THR A 18 -1.88 3.17 -7.47
N GLY A 19 -1.54 3.73 -6.31
CA GLY A 19 -0.83 5.01 -6.28
C GLY A 19 0.47 4.85 -7.06
N VAL A 20 0.61 5.57 -8.18
CA VAL A 20 1.84 5.54 -8.96
C VAL A 20 2.75 6.66 -8.48
N ILE A 21 3.94 6.29 -8.01
CA ILE A 21 5.01 7.24 -7.74
C ILE A 21 5.98 7.20 -8.91
N ARG A 22 6.27 8.37 -9.47
CA ARG A 22 7.34 8.54 -10.46
C ARG A 22 8.60 9.03 -9.78
N ILE A 23 9.68 8.28 -9.95
CA ILE A 23 11.03 8.63 -9.51
C ILE A 23 11.83 9.01 -10.75
N THR A 24 12.59 10.11 -10.66
CA THR A 24 13.51 10.55 -11.72
C THR A 24 14.93 10.38 -11.21
N ALA A 25 15.76 9.65 -11.94
CA ALA A 25 17.14 9.34 -11.58
C ALA A 25 17.95 9.07 -12.86
N GLU A 26 19.26 8.87 -12.79
CA GLU A 26 20.05 8.54 -13.98
C GLU A 26 19.74 7.12 -14.49
N ALA A 27 19.81 6.93 -15.81
CA ALA A 27 19.62 5.61 -16.40
C ALA A 27 20.77 4.67 -15.96
N GLY A 28 20.42 3.49 -15.44
CA GLY A 28 21.36 2.53 -14.87
C GLY A 28 21.49 2.60 -13.35
N GLU A 29 20.92 3.61 -12.68
CA GLU A 29 20.90 3.67 -11.22
C GLU A 29 19.96 2.63 -10.62
N SER A 30 20.36 2.09 -9.46
CA SER A 30 19.53 1.19 -8.67
C SER A 30 18.92 1.95 -7.50
N VAL A 31 17.61 1.81 -7.33
CA VAL A 31 16.86 2.47 -6.27
C VAL A 31 16.20 1.41 -5.40
N ILE A 32 16.41 1.51 -4.09
CA ILE A 32 15.69 0.69 -3.11
C ILE A 32 14.47 1.46 -2.65
N ILE A 33 13.32 0.80 -2.74
CA ILE A 33 12.06 1.32 -2.24
C ILE A 33 11.67 0.52 -1.02
N GLN A 34 11.22 1.23 0.02
CA GLN A 34 10.65 0.62 1.20
C GLN A 34 9.38 1.35 1.60
N VAL A 35 8.30 0.61 1.79
CA VAL A 35 7.02 1.12 2.26
C VAL A 35 6.73 0.60 3.66
N SER A 36 6.20 1.45 4.53
CA SER A 36 6.00 1.10 5.95
C SER A 36 4.54 0.91 6.28
N SER A 37 4.23 -0.18 7.00
CA SER A 37 2.90 -0.43 7.55
C SER A 37 2.52 0.63 8.58
N VAL A 38 1.23 0.94 8.61
CA VAL A 38 0.66 1.93 9.53
C VAL A 38 -0.39 1.26 10.38
N MET A 39 -0.30 1.49 11.69
CA MET A 39 -1.29 1.08 12.67
C MET A 39 -1.97 2.33 13.22
N ALA A 40 -3.28 2.44 13.01
CA ALA A 40 -4.12 3.49 13.57
C ALA A 40 -5.22 2.84 14.40
N GLU A 41 -5.90 3.60 15.26
CA GLU A 41 -6.87 3.02 16.21
C GLU A 41 -7.97 2.18 15.53
N GLY A 42 -7.81 0.86 15.54
CA GLY A 42 -8.75 -0.08 14.95
C GLY A 42 -8.52 -0.41 13.49
N MET A 43 -7.42 0.03 12.89
CA MET A 43 -7.06 -0.27 11.49
C MET A 43 -5.58 -0.55 11.37
N SER A 44 -5.23 -1.48 10.50
CA SER A 44 -3.89 -1.65 9.99
C SER A 44 -3.89 -1.51 8.49
N PHE A 45 -2.96 -0.72 7.96
CA PHE A 45 -2.71 -0.62 6.53
C PHE A 45 -1.30 -1.10 6.22
N ILE A 46 -1.20 -2.08 5.33
CA ILE A 46 0.06 -2.64 4.87
C ILE A 46 0.21 -2.21 3.40
N PRO A 47 1.02 -1.18 3.10
CA PRO A 47 1.31 -0.85 1.70
C PRO A 47 2.15 -1.95 1.08
N ILE A 48 1.88 -2.25 -0.19
CA ILE A 48 2.44 -3.38 -0.92
C ILE A 48 2.86 -2.92 -2.32
N LEU A 49 4.07 -3.27 -2.73
CA LEU A 49 4.59 -3.06 -4.08
C LEU A 49 3.97 -4.06 -5.05
N ALA A 50 4.09 -3.83 -6.36
CA ALA A 50 3.51 -4.70 -7.39
C ALA A 50 3.91 -6.19 -7.31
N ASN A 51 5.04 -6.50 -6.67
CA ASN A 51 5.54 -7.85 -6.46
C ASN A 51 4.99 -8.54 -5.19
N GLY A 52 4.15 -7.86 -4.40
CA GLY A 52 3.62 -8.38 -3.13
C GLY A 52 4.47 -8.11 -1.89
N THR A 53 5.61 -7.43 -2.01
CA THR A 53 6.51 -7.13 -0.89
C THR A 53 6.38 -5.68 -0.41
N GLN A 54 7.02 -5.36 0.72
CA GLN A 54 7.12 -3.99 1.23
C GLN A 54 8.47 -3.32 0.91
N SER A 55 9.36 -4.03 0.23
CA SER A 55 10.62 -3.49 -0.25
C SER A 55 11.11 -4.27 -1.46
N ASP A 56 11.66 -3.54 -2.43
CA ASP A 56 12.30 -4.10 -3.61
C ASP A 56 13.35 -3.14 -4.17
N VAL A 57 14.22 -3.67 -5.02
CA VAL A 57 15.23 -2.92 -5.76
C VAL A 57 14.80 -2.79 -7.21
N TYR A 58 14.84 -1.57 -7.73
CA TYR A 58 14.47 -1.26 -9.09
C TYR A 58 15.63 -0.65 -9.86
N LEU A 59 15.76 -1.00 -11.13
CA LEU A 59 16.70 -0.39 -12.05
C LEU A 59 16.01 0.71 -12.85
N VAL A 60 16.56 1.92 -12.84
CA VAL A 60 16.05 3.04 -13.63
C VAL A 60 16.51 2.86 -15.08
N GLN A 61 15.58 2.63 -16.01
CA GLN A 61 15.94 2.30 -17.40
C GLN A 61 16.05 3.54 -18.31
N ASN A 62 15.09 4.46 -18.22
CA ASN A 62 14.95 5.58 -19.18
C ASN A 62 14.98 6.95 -18.50
N GLY A 63 15.76 7.10 -17.43
CA GLY A 63 15.82 8.31 -16.62
C GLY A 63 14.63 8.51 -15.66
N PHE A 64 13.67 7.59 -15.67
CA PHE A 64 12.56 7.55 -14.73
C PHE A 64 12.12 6.12 -14.45
N LEU A 65 11.41 5.96 -13.33
CA LEU A 65 10.85 4.72 -12.85
C LEU A 65 9.46 5.01 -12.27
N ASP A 66 8.45 4.28 -12.74
CA ASP A 66 7.09 4.35 -12.21
C ASP A 66 6.82 3.14 -11.32
N ILE A 67 6.39 3.39 -10.08
CA ILE A 67 6.17 2.35 -9.07
C ILE A 67 4.74 2.40 -8.60
N SER A 68 4.03 1.31 -8.82
CA SER A 68 2.67 1.10 -8.32
C SER A 68 2.71 0.63 -6.86
N ILE A 69 2.04 1.37 -5.99
CA ILE A 69 1.89 1.03 -4.56
C ILE A 69 0.41 0.82 -4.28
N GLY A 70 0.06 -0.41 -3.94
CA GLY A 70 -1.24 -0.76 -3.38
C GLY A 70 -1.15 -0.92 -1.87
N GLY A 71 -2.10 -1.66 -1.30
CA GLY A 71 -2.00 -2.10 0.08
C GLY A 71 -3.21 -2.86 0.57
N GLU A 72 -3.05 -3.51 1.71
CA GLU A 72 -4.12 -4.21 2.41
C GLU A 72 -4.58 -3.39 3.61
N LEU A 73 -5.89 -3.13 3.70
CA LEU A 73 -6.53 -2.52 4.86
C LEU A 73 -7.26 -3.59 5.67
N THR A 74 -6.86 -3.78 6.91
CA THR A 74 -7.54 -4.65 7.87
C THR A 74 -8.19 -3.82 8.97
N LEU A 75 -9.49 -4.02 9.18
CA LEU A 75 -10.25 -3.42 10.28
C LEU A 75 -10.21 -4.34 11.50
N GLN A 76 -9.62 -3.87 12.60
CA GLN A 76 -9.44 -4.65 13.84
C GLN A 76 -10.63 -4.49 14.81
N LYS A 77 -11.49 -3.51 14.58
CA LYS A 77 -12.75 -3.29 15.29
C LYS A 77 -13.77 -2.69 14.34
N THR A 78 -15.04 -2.74 14.73
CA THR A 78 -16.08 -1.98 14.03
C THR A 78 -15.77 -0.48 14.14
N LEU A 79 -15.70 0.19 13.00
CA LEU A 79 -15.55 1.63 12.91
C LEU A 79 -16.90 2.28 12.61
N GLY A 80 -17.05 3.53 13.04
CA GLY A 80 -18.20 4.34 12.68
C GLY A 80 -18.15 4.70 11.19
N LEU A 81 -19.30 5.04 10.62
CA LEU A 81 -19.35 5.60 9.26
C LEU A 81 -18.77 7.01 9.29
N SER A 82 -17.55 7.18 8.77
CA SER A 82 -16.80 8.43 8.72
C SER A 82 -15.77 8.37 7.58
N LEU A 83 -15.24 9.53 7.21
CA LEU A 83 -13.99 9.59 6.45
C LEU A 83 -12.83 9.23 7.38
N TYR A 84 -11.94 8.37 6.90
CA TYR A 84 -10.68 8.03 7.55
C TYR A 84 -9.53 8.32 6.58
N THR A 85 -8.46 8.91 7.08
CA THR A 85 -7.25 9.19 6.30
C THR A 85 -6.13 8.26 6.76
N ILE A 86 -5.50 7.58 5.82
CA ILE A 86 -4.32 6.75 6.06
C ILE A 86 -3.14 7.47 5.41
N SER A 87 -2.10 7.75 6.19
CA SER A 87 -0.86 8.33 5.71
C SER A 87 0.27 7.36 6.02
N TYR A 88 1.00 6.94 5.00
CA TYR A 88 2.12 6.01 5.11
C TYR A 88 3.38 6.61 4.49
N MET A 89 4.54 6.06 4.88
CA MET A 89 5.83 6.52 4.42
C MET A 89 6.35 5.64 3.29
N VAL A 90 6.90 6.29 2.26
CA VAL A 90 7.69 5.66 1.21
C VAL A 90 9.11 6.19 1.34
N GLU A 91 10.05 5.30 1.62
CA GLU A 91 11.47 5.60 1.65
C GLU A 91 12.10 5.22 0.30
N VAL A 92 12.94 6.10 -0.22
CA VAL A 92 13.63 5.97 -1.51
C VAL A 92 15.12 6.16 -1.26
N ASN A 93 15.91 5.10 -1.45
CA ASN A 93 17.36 5.13 -1.26
C ASN A 93 18.07 4.87 -2.59
N TYR A 94 19.05 5.71 -2.92
CA TYR A 94 19.88 5.60 -4.13
C TYR A 94 21.14 4.79 -3.81
N GLN A 95 21.56 3.93 -4.74
CA GLN A 95 22.80 3.16 -4.66
C GLN A 95 23.78 3.52 -5.77
#